data_AF-A0A5E4HMW3-F1
#
_entry.id   AF-A0A5E4HMW3-F1
#
_cell.length_a   1.000
_cell.length_b   1.000
_cell.length_c   1.000
_cell.angle_alpha   90.00
_cell.angle_beta   90.00
_cell.angle_gamma   90.00
#
_symmetry.space_group_name_H-M   'P 1'
#
loop_
_entity.id
_entity.type
_entity.pdbx_description
1 polymer ?
#
loop_
_entity_poly.entity_id
_entity_poly.type
_entity_poly.pdbx_seq_one_letter_code
_entity_poly.pdbx_strand_id
1 'polypeptide(L)' 'MNKKTLEITLALGSVVIFIILIAASKILLKTSAGFGYTVSLLFFIIIMGLAGLKLAQIPDK' A
#
# COMPACT_ATOMS: atom_id res chain seq x y z
N MET A 1 20.06 1.87 5.53
CA MET A 1 19.25 3.04 5.13
C MET A 1 18.87 3.81 6.38
N ASN A 2 18.92 5.14 6.34
CA ASN A 2 18.42 5.96 7.44
C ASN A 2 16.89 5.84 7.51
N LYS A 3 16.31 5.92 8.71
CA LYS A 3 14.86 5.76 8.91
C LYS A 3 14.05 6.70 8.02
N LYS A 4 14.48 7.97 7.89
CA LYS A 4 13.93 8.94 6.93
C LYS A 4 13.93 8.45 5.48
N THR A 5 15.01 7.82 5.02
CA THR A 5 15.07 7.28 3.65
C THR A 5 14.07 6.15 3.47
N LEU A 6 13.87 5.33 4.52
CA LEU A 6 12.93 4.22 4.52
C LEU A 6 11.48 4.74 4.49
N GLU A 7 11.16 5.77 5.27
CA GLU A 7 9.86 6.48 5.25
C GLU A 7 9.55 7.05 3.86
N ILE A 8 10.50 7.76 3.24
CA ILE A 8 10.33 8.33 1.90
C ILE A 8 10.11 7.24 0.86
N THR A 9 10.89 6.16 0.95
CA THR A 9 10.76 5.01 0.05
C THR A 9 9.42 4.32 0.23
N LEU A 10 8.95 4.17 1.48
CA LEU A 10 7.65 3.58 1.80
C LEU A 10 6.50 4.45 1.28
N ALA A 11 6.61 5.77 1.42
CA ALA A 11 5.62 6.72 0.92
C ALA A 11 5.50 6.64 -0.61
N LEU A 12 6.62 6.72 -1.33
CA LEU A 12 6.63 6.57 -2.79
C LEU A 12 6.15 5.18 -3.23
N GLY A 13 6.64 4.13 -2.56
CA GLY A 13 6.25 2.75 -2.84
C GLY A 13 4.75 2.50 -2.61
N SER A 14 4.14 3.16 -1.62
CA SER A 14 2.71 3.02 -1.32
C SER A 14 1.83 3.49 -2.48
N VAL A 15 2.19 4.60 -3.12
CA VAL A 15 1.47 5.13 -4.29
C VAL A 15 1.54 4.13 -5.45
N VAL A 16 2.73 3.61 -5.73
CA VAL A 16 2.95 2.62 -6.80
C VAL A 16 2.15 1.35 -6.53
N ILE A 17 2.22 0.81 -5.30
CA ILE A 17 1.44 -0.37 -4.88
C ILE A 17 -0.05 -0.14 -5.05
N PHE A 18 -0.56 1.03 -4.64
CA PHE A 18 -1.98 1.32 -4.75
C PHE A 18 -2.45 1.38 -6.20
N ILE A 19 -1.67 2.02 -7.09
CA ILE A 19 -1.96 2.05 -8.53
C ILE A 19 -1.98 0.64 -9.11
N ILE A 20 -1.03 -0.22 -8.74
CA ILE A 20 -0.98 -1.62 -9.17
C ILE A 20 -2.23 -2.38 -8.70
N LEU A 21 -2.65 -2.20 -7.44
CA LEU A 21 -3.84 -2.86 -6.91
C LEU A 21 -5.12 -2.43 -7.63
N ILE A 22 -5.24 -1.17 -8.05
CA ILE A 22 -6.38 -0.67 -8.82
C ILE A 22 -6.36 -1.20 -10.26
N ALA A 23 -5.18 -1.23 -10.90
CA ALA A 23 -5.02 -1.80 -12.24
C ALA A 23 -5.32 -3.30 -12.23
N ALA A 24 -4.82 -4.02 -11.23
CA ALA A 24 -5.05 -5.45 -11.05
C ALA A 24 -6.53 -5.75 -10.79
N SER A 25 -7.22 -4.95 -9.97
CA SER A 25 -8.65 -5.19 -9.70
C SER A 25 -9.51 -5.00 -10.95
N LYS A 26 -9.20 -4.04 -11.82
CA LYS A 26 -9.88 -3.90 -13.12
C LYS A 26 -9.72 -5.12 -14.03
N ILE A 27 -8.57 -5.80 -13.98
CA ILE A 27 -8.26 -6.94 -14.86
C ILE A 27 -8.84 -8.24 -14.26
N LEU A 28 -8.66 -8.44 -12.96
CA LEU A 28 -8.96 -9.71 -12.28
C LEU A 28 -10.41 -9.79 -11.80
N LEU A 29 -10.98 -8.69 -11.34
CA LEU A 29 -12.34 -8.65 -10.81
C LEU A 29 -13.26 -8.09 -11.89
N LYS A 30 -13.85 -8.99 -12.70
CA LYS A 30 -14.88 -8.65 -13.71
C LYS A 30 -16.24 -8.23 -13.11
N THR A 31 -16.25 -7.86 -11.83
CA THR A 31 -17.46 -7.45 -11.11
C THR A 31 -17.67 -5.94 -11.22
N SER A 32 -18.68 -5.41 -10.53
CA SER A 32 -18.91 -3.97 -10.40
C SER A 32 -17.62 -3.22 -10.06
N ALA A 33 -17.33 -2.15 -10.82
CA ALA A 33 -16.12 -1.35 -10.64
C ALA A 33 -15.96 -0.83 -9.19
N GLY A 34 -17.07 -0.49 -8.52
CA GLY A 34 -17.06 -0.04 -7.13
C GLY A 34 -16.57 -1.09 -6.15
N PHE A 35 -16.91 -2.37 -6.38
CA PHE A 35 -16.43 -3.47 -5.52
C PHE A 35 -14.94 -3.71 -5.72
N GLY A 36 -14.45 -3.70 -6.97
CA GLY A 36 -13.02 -3.87 -7.27
C GLY A 36 -12.14 -2.83 -6.57
N TYR A 37 -12.54 -1.55 -6.60
CA TYR A 37 -11.81 -0.49 -5.90
C TYR A 37 -11.86 -0.63 -4.38
N THR A 38 -13.02 -1.03 -3.83
CA THR A 38 -13.17 -1.26 -2.38
C THR A 38 -12.23 -2.36 -1.91
N VAL A 39 -12.13 -3.47 -2.65
CA VAL A 39 -11.20 -4.56 -2.33
C VAL A 39 -9.74 -4.08 -2.42
N SER A 40 -9.37 -3.37 -3.49
CA SER A 40 -8.01 -2.79 -3.61
C SER A 40 -7.65 -1.89 -2.44
N LEU A 41 -8.59 -1.02 -2.01
CA LEU A 41 -8.40 -0.15 -0.86
C LEU A 41 -8.22 -0.93 0.44
N LEU A 42 -9.02 -1.97 0.64
CA LEU A 42 -8.95 -2.81 1.84
C LEU A 42 -7.59 -3.51 1.96
N PHE A 43 -7.11 -4.10 0.85
CA PHE A 43 -5.77 -4.70 0.79
C PHE A 43 -4.67 -3.66 1.00
N PHE A 44 -4.79 -2.48 0.41
CA PHE A 44 -3.83 -1.40 0.59
C PHE A 44 -3.70 -0.98 2.06
N ILE A 45 -4.82 -0.80 2.76
CA ILE A 45 -4.82 -0.45 4.19
C ILE A 45 -4.13 -1.53 5.03
N ILE A 46 -4.37 -2.81 4.74
CA ILE A 46 -3.72 -3.92 5.46
C ILE A 46 -2.20 -3.89 5.24
N ILE A 47 -1.76 -3.78 3.98
CA ILE A 47 -0.33 -3.74 3.62
C ILE A 47 0.35 -2.55 4.29
N MET A 48 -0.25 -1.36 4.20
CA MET A 48 0.32 -0.14 4.76
C MET A 48 0.28 -0.13 6.28
N GLY A 49 -0.75 -0.70 6.91
CA GLY A 49 -0.83 -0.86 8.36
C GLY A 49 0.31 -1.75 8.88
N LEU A 50 0.56 -2.88 8.21
CA LEU A 50 1.69 -3.76 8.56
C LEU A 50 3.05 -3.09 8.32
N ALA A 51 3.19 -2.40 7.19
CA ALA A 51 4.43 -1.69 6.86
C ALA A 51 4.72 -0.56 7.84
N GLY A 52 3.71 0.23 8.21
CA GLY A 52 3.81 1.29 9.21
C GLY A 52 4.13 0.75 10.61
N LEU A 53 3.54 -0.37 11.02
CA LEU A 53 3.86 -1.02 12.29
C LEU A 53 5.32 -1.46 12.34
N LYS A 54 5.85 -2.05 11.25
CA LYS A 54 7.27 -2.40 11.15
C LYS A 54 8.18 -1.17 11.17
N LEU A 55 7.76 -0.08 10.53
CA LEU A 55 8.50 1.18 10.52
C LEU A 55 8.62 1.79 11.92
N ALA A 56 7.54 1.72 12.71
CA ALA A 56 7.48 2.24 14.08
C ALA A 56 8.42 1.50 15.04
N GLN A 57 8.76 0.24 14.76
CA GLN A 57 9.72 -0.55 15.55
C GLN A 57 11.17 -0.14 15.30
N ILE A 58 11.45 0.66 14.26
CA ILE A 58 12.80 1.14 13.98
C ILE A 58 13.06 2.40 14.84
N PRO A 59 14.01 2.35 15.78
CA PRO A 59 14.33 3.50 16.62
C PRO A 59 14.84 4.67 15.76
N ASP A 60 14.36 5.87 16.05
CA ASP A 60 14.96 7.11 15.52
C ASP A 60 16.35 7.26 16.13
N LYS A 61 17.38 7.02 15.31
CA LYS A 61 18.76 7.41 15.61
C LYS A 61 19.01 8.81 15.08
#